data_AF-A0A316E4B3-F1
#
_entry.id   AF-A0A316E4B3-F1
#
_cell.length_a   1.000
_cell.length_b   1.000
_cell.length_c   1.000
_cell.angle_alpha   90.00
_cell.angle_beta   90.00
_cell.angle_gamma   90.00
#
_symmetry.space_group_name_H-M   'P 1'
#
loop_
_entity.id
_entity.type
_entity.pdbx_description
1 polymer ?
#
loop_
_entity_poly.entity_id
_entity_poly.type
_entity_poly.pdbx_seq_one_letter_code
_entity_poly.pdbx_strand_id
1 'polypeptide(L)'
;MLFEITILDTTGRPLLRDAFLMDSITTLLDFTSEILQPWSESAEQQAYELFIHSEKGRHVFYHFDSLEGVMLFKNALYEHLIELNETLRPNIENAKDFTLSNKP
;
A
#
# COMPACT_ATOMS: atom_id res chain seq x y z
N MET A 1 -9.88 7.06 -1.81
CA MET A 1 -9.94 6.73 -0.37
C MET A 1 -8.62 7.09 0.27
N LEU A 2 -8.63 7.64 1.48
CA LEU A 2 -7.40 7.93 2.24
C LEU A 2 -6.89 6.67 2.93
N PHE A 3 -5.58 6.45 2.80
CA PHE A 3 -4.84 5.40 3.48
C PHE A 3 -3.70 6.04 4.27
N GLU A 4 -3.42 5.50 5.44
CA GLU A 4 -2.31 5.90 6.31
C GLU A 4 -1.35 4.73 6.47
N ILE A 5 -0.07 4.96 6.21
CA ILE A 5 1.00 4.01 6.48
C ILE A 5 1.78 4.47 7.71
N THR A 6 1.95 3.54 8.65
CA THR A 6 2.74 3.76 9.87
C THR A 6 3.82 2.69 9.94
N ILE A 7 5.08 3.10 10.11
CA ILE A 7 6.19 2.20 10.40
C ILE A 7 6.60 2.41 11.85
N LEU A 8 6.62 1.33 12.64
CA LEU A 8 7.18 1.31 13.99
C LEU A 8 8.55 0.62 13.98
N ASP A 9 9.45 1.10 14.83
CA ASP A 9 10.68 0.39 15.14
C ASP A 9 10.43 -0.84 16.02
N THR A 10 11.49 -1.60 16.30
CA THR A 10 11.45 -2.80 17.14
C THR A 10 11.04 -2.55 18.59
N THR A 11 10.91 -1.29 19.01
CA THR A 11 10.43 -0.86 20.33
C THR A 11 8.99 -0.34 20.30
N GLY A 12 8.34 -0.38 19.14
CA GLY A 12 6.98 0.14 18.92
C GLY A 12 6.92 1.66 18.73
N ARG A 13 8.05 2.34 18.52
CA ARG A 13 8.06 3.79 18.30
C ARG A 13 7.87 4.11 16.82
N PRO A 14 7.06 5.12 16.49
CA PRO A 14 6.86 5.50 15.10
C PRO A 14 8.13 6.08 14.49
N LEU A 15 8.61 5.47 13.41
CA LEU A 15 9.68 5.95 12.56
C LEU A 15 9.15 6.79 11.39
N LEU A 16 8.00 6.40 10.86
CA LEU A 16 7.38 7.06 9.73
C LEU A 16 5.86 6.97 9.85
N ARG A 17 5.20 8.06 9.45
CA ARG A 17 3.74 8.14 9.34
C ARG A 17 3.39 9.02 8.15
N ASP A 18 2.86 8.39 7.11
CA ASP A 18 2.50 9.05 5.86
C ASP A 18 1.06 8.71 5.47
N ALA A 19 0.46 9.51 4.59
CA ALA A 19 -0.86 9.25 4.06
C ALA A 19 -0.89 9.42 2.54
N PHE A 20 -1.68 8.59 1.87
CA PHE A 20 -1.83 8.59 0.41
C PHE A 20 -3.26 8.27 -0.01
N LEU A 21 -3.60 8.64 -1.25
CA LEU A 21 -4.91 8.38 -1.85
C LEU A 21 -4.82 7.19 -2.81
N MET A 22 -5.76 6.26 -2.68
CA MET A 22 -5.99 5.15 -3.62
C MET A 22 -7.48 4.86 -3.80
N ASP A 23 -7.83 4.18 -4.88
CA ASP A 23 -9.21 3.77 -5.16
C ASP A 23 -9.68 2.61 -4.27
N SER A 24 -8.82 1.60 -4.01
CA SER A 24 -9.19 0.41 -3.23
C SER A 24 -8.01 -0.21 -2.46
N ILE A 25 -8.32 -0.87 -1.34
CA ILE A 25 -7.35 -1.66 -0.56
C ILE A 25 -7.01 -3.00 -1.22
N THR A 26 -7.86 -3.51 -2.12
CA THR A 26 -7.60 -4.78 -2.83
C THR A 26 -6.35 -4.68 -3.69
N THR A 27 -6.17 -3.55 -4.37
CA THR A 27 -4.97 -3.23 -5.15
C THR A 27 -3.69 -3.29 -4.31
N LEU A 28 -3.79 -2.92 -3.02
CA LEU A 28 -2.68 -2.99 -2.09
C LEU A 28 -2.41 -4.43 -1.62
N LEU A 29 -3.47 -5.23 -1.40
CA LEU A 29 -3.35 -6.64 -1.02
C LEU A 29 -2.73 -7.49 -2.14
N ASP A 30 -3.09 -7.23 -3.40
CA ASP A 30 -2.55 -7.94 -4.56
C ASP A 30 -1.03 -7.72 -4.64
N PHE A 31 -0.55 -6.47 -4.58
CA PHE A 31 0.87 -6.13 -4.53
C PHE A 31 1.61 -6.83 -3.38
N THR A 32 1.02 -6.80 -2.19
CA THR A 32 1.67 -7.39 -1.02
C THR A 32 1.78 -8.91 -1.09
N SER A 33 0.85 -9.58 -1.76
CA SER A 33 0.87 -11.03 -1.93
C SER A 33 1.99 -11.50 -2.87
N GLU A 34 2.41 -10.63 -3.80
CA GLU A 34 3.50 -10.91 -4.74
C GLU A 34 4.88 -10.65 -4.12
N ILE A 35 4.99 -9.63 -3.27
CA ILE A 35 6.28 -9.18 -2.69
C ILE A 35 6.58 -9.86 -1.36
N LEU A 36 5.57 -10.13 -0.54
CA LEU A 36 5.74 -10.72 0.77
C LEU A 36 5.24 -12.16 0.74
N GLN A 37 6.16 -13.10 0.95
CA GLN A 37 5.74 -14.43 1.40
C GLN A 37 5.16 -14.28 2.81
N PRO A 38 4.05 -14.97 3.13
CA PRO A 38 3.52 -14.99 4.49
C PRO A 38 4.60 -15.51 5.43
N TRP A 39 5.20 -14.61 6.20
CA TRP A 39 6.19 -14.99 7.20
C TRP A 39 5.46 -15.65 8.36
N SER A 40 5.97 -16.82 8.78
CA SER A 40 5.39 -17.62 9.86
C SER A 40 5.34 -16.83 11.18
N GLU A 41 4.21 -16.93 11.88
CA GLU A 41 3.91 -16.39 13.21
C GLU A 41 5.00 -16.75 14.25
N SER A 42 6.12 -16.04 14.23
CA SER A 42 7.11 -16.07 15.31
C SER A 42 6.88 -14.84 16.17
N ALA A 43 5.98 -14.98 17.14
CA ALA A 43 5.42 -13.93 17.98
C ALA A 43 6.41 -13.27 18.99
N GLU A 44 7.72 -13.41 18.83
CA GLU A 44 8.69 -13.03 19.89
C GLU A 44 9.94 -12.25 19.42
N GLN A 45 10.09 -11.95 18.12
CA GLN A 45 11.27 -11.20 17.65
C GLN A 45 11.01 -9.69 17.62
N GLN A 46 11.99 -8.92 18.12
CA GLN A 46 12.13 -7.49 17.85
C GLN A 46 12.08 -7.26 16.34
N ALA A 47 10.93 -6.82 15.84
CA ALA A 47 10.66 -6.64 14.42
C ALA A 47 10.19 -5.20 14.17
N TYR A 48 10.55 -4.67 13.02
CA TYR A 48 9.93 -3.46 12.50
C TYR A 48 8.53 -3.80 12.04
N GLU A 49 7.58 -2.91 12.32
CA GLU A 49 6.18 -3.12 12.02
C GLU A 49 5.71 -2.11 11.00
N LEU A 50 4.95 -2.55 10.00
CA LEU A 50 4.32 -1.67 9.03
C LEU A 50 2.81 -1.90 9.06
N PHE A 51 2.07 -0.85 9.36
CA PHE A 51 0.62 -0.83 9.37
C PHE A 51 0.09 0.03 8.24
N ILE A 52 -0.96 -0.44 7.58
CA ILE A 52 -1.68 0.33 6.56
C ILE A 52 -3.15 0.38 6.98
N HIS A 53 -3.61 1.58 7.32
CA HIS A 53 -4.96 1.85 7.76
C HIS A 53 -5.75 2.50 6.63
N SER A 54 -7.02 2.15 6.50
CA SER A 54 -7.98 2.85 5.65
C SER A 54 -9.08 3.49 6.49
N GLU A 55 -9.73 4.54 5.96
CA GLU A 55 -10.92 5.16 6.56
C GLU A 55 -12.05 4.15 6.88
N LYS A 56 -12.06 3.01 6.18
CA LYS A 56 -13.07 1.95 6.35
C LYS A 56 -12.68 0.89 7.39
N GLY A 57 -11.60 1.10 8.14
CA GLY A 57 -11.17 0.20 9.22
C GLY A 57 -10.59 -1.14 8.75
N ARG A 58 -10.22 -1.26 7.46
CA ARG A 58 -9.40 -2.40 7.00
C ARG A 58 -7.93 -2.06 7.25
N HIS A 59 -7.22 -3.03 7.84
CA HIS A 59 -5.85 -2.91 8.28
C HIS A 59 -5.02 -4.00 7.64
N VAL A 60 -3.87 -3.62 7.11
CA VAL A 60 -2.86 -4.56 6.60
C VAL A 60 -1.61 -4.38 7.47
N PHE A 61 -0.99 -5.49 7.84
CA PHE A 61 0.07 -5.50 8.84
C PHE A 61 1.21 -6.43 8.42
N TYR A 62 2.44 -5.92 8.53
CA TYR A 62 3.66 -6.61 8.16
C TYR A 62 4.74 -6.47 9.21
N HIS A 63 5.51 -7.54 9.37
CA HIS A 63 6.69 -7.60 10.22
C HIS A 63 7.95 -7.74 9.38
N PHE A 64 9.00 -7.02 9.76
CA PHE A 64 10.31 -7.08 9.12
C PHE A 64 11.39 -7.28 10.17
N ASP A 65 12.37 -8.13 9.87
CA ASP A 65 13.54 -8.39 10.71
C ASP A 65 14.56 -7.23 10.70
N SER A 66 14.43 -6.30 9.76
CA SER A 66 15.40 -5.26 9.49
C SER A 66 14.76 -3.95 9.02
N LEU A 67 15.41 -2.82 9.38
CA LEU A 67 15.01 -1.49 8.91
C LEU A 67 15.13 -1.39 7.38
N GLU A 68 16.15 -2.02 6.81
CA GLU A 68 16.36 -2.06 5.37
C GLU A 68 15.18 -2.74 4.66
N GLY A 69 14.73 -3.90 5.16
CA GLY A 69 13.58 -4.62 4.60
C GLY A 69 12.30 -3.78 4.60
N VAL A 70 11.96 -3.14 5.73
CA VAL A 70 10.75 -2.30 5.79
C VAL A 70 10.83 -1.07 4.88
N MET A 71 12.02 -0.48 4.74
CA MET A 71 12.23 0.69 3.88
C MET A 71 12.18 0.33 2.40
N LEU A 72 12.76 -0.81 1.99
CA LEU A 72 12.67 -1.33 0.63
C LEU A 72 11.22 -1.64 0.27
N PHE A 73 10.48 -2.32 1.15
CA PHE A 73 9.07 -2.60 0.95
C PHE A 73 8.24 -1.32 0.80
N LYS A 74 8.46 -0.33 1.68
CA LYS A 74 7.78 0.98 1.61
C LYS A 74 8.05 1.68 0.28
N ASN A 75 9.29 1.68 -0.20
CA ASN A 75 9.64 2.31 -1.47
C ASN A 75 8.98 1.60 -2.65
N ALA A 76 9.03 0.27 -2.69
CA ALA A 76 8.36 -0.52 -3.74
C ALA A 76 6.84 -0.27 -3.73
N LEU A 77 6.22 -0.18 -2.54
CA LEU A 77 4.82 0.17 -2.42
C LEU A 77 4.57 1.54 -3.05
N TYR A 78 5.34 2.57 -2.69
CA TYR A 78 5.16 3.91 -3.24
C TYR A 78 5.35 3.97 -4.76
N GLU A 79 6.33 3.27 -5.31
CA GLU A 79 6.53 3.17 -6.76
C GLU A 79 5.30 2.57 -7.44
N HIS A 80 4.78 1.44 -6.92
CA HIS A 80 3.57 0.82 -7.44
C HIS A 80 2.33 1.74 -7.35
N LEU A 81 2.21 2.50 -6.25
CA LEU A 81 1.13 3.49 -6.09
C LEU A 81 1.23 4.64 -7.10
N ILE A 82 2.45 5.08 -7.44
CA ILE A 82 2.69 6.09 -8.46
C ILE A 82 2.28 5.54 -9.83
N GLU A 83 2.73 4.35 -10.19
CA GLU A 83 2.39 3.70 -11.47
C GLU A 83 0.88 3.51 -11.64
N LEU A 84 0.18 3.09 -10.59
CA LEU A 84 -1.28 2.97 -10.61
C LEU A 84 -1.97 4.31 -10.84
N ASN A 85 -1.53 5.37 -10.13
CA ASN A 85 -2.09 6.71 -10.33
C ASN A 85 -1.77 7.28 -11.72
N GLU A 86 -0.59 6.97 -12.26
CA GLU A 86 -0.20 7.36 -13.63
C GLU A 86 -0.95 6.59 -14.70
N THR A 87 -1.32 5.32 -14.47
CA THR A 87 -2.12 4.51 -15.41
C THR A 87 -3.63 4.79 -15.33
N LEU A 88 -4.12 5.25 -14.17
CA LEU A 88 -5.50 5.72 -14.00
C LEU A 88 -5.79 7.02 -14.76
N ARG A 89 -4.83 7.95 -14.85
CA ARG A 89 -4.97 9.21 -15.60
C ARG A 89 -5.29 9.03 -17.11
N PRO A 90 -4.54 8.24 -17.90
CA PRO A 90 -4.84 8.02 -19.30
C PRO A 90 -6.12 7.20 -19.50
N ASN A 91 -6.50 6.32 -18.56
CA ASN A 91 -7.76 5.59 -18.64
C ASN A 91 -8.99 6.49 -18.44
N ILE A 92 -8.89 7.58 -17.67
CA ILE A 92 -9.98 8.57 -17.54
C ILE A 92 -10.08 9.45 -18.79
N GLU A 93 -8.96 9.78 -19.44
CA GLU A 93 -8.96 10.48 -20.74
C GLU A 93 -9.56 9.60 -21.85
N ASN A 94 -9.19 8.31 -21.91
CA ASN A 94 -9.75 7.36 -22.87
C ASN A 94 -11.21 6.97 -22.57
N ALA A 95 -11.65 6.96 -21.31
CA ALA A 95 -13.05 6.67 -20.95
C ALA A 95 -14.02 7.81 -21.30
N LYS A 96 -13.52 9.05 -21.45
CA LYS A 96 -14.31 10.17 -21.97
C LYS A 96 -14.62 10.02 -23.46
N ASP A 97 -13.77 9.34 -24.22
CA ASP A 97 -14.03 9.06 -25.64
C ASP A 97 -15.07 7.95 -25.84
N PHE A 98 -15.23 7.03 -24.88
CA PHE A 98 -16.27 5.99 -24.94
C PHE A 98 -17.67 6.46 -24.51
N THR A 99 -17.79 7.61 -23.84
CA THR A 99 -19.09 8.15 -23.39
C THR A 99 -19.74 9.12 -24.37
N LEU A 100 -19.06 9.48 -25.48
CA LEU A 100 -19.63 10.30 -26.55
C LEU A 100 -20.15 9.50 -27.76
N SER A 101 -20.01 8.16 -27.78
CA SER A 101 -20.42 7.31 -28.93
C SER A 101 -21.65 6.43 -28.67
N ASN A 102 -22.56 6.85 -27.79
CA ASN A 102 -23.92 6.31 -27.65
C ASN A 102 -24.76 7.41 -26.99
N LYS A 103 -25.60 8.20 -27.66
CA LYS A 103 -26.63 7.93 -28.69
C LYS A 103 -27.29 9.29 -29.01
N PRO A 104 -28.23 9.40 -29.97
CA PRO A 104 -28.60 8.47 -31.04
C PRO A 104 -28.34 9.03 -32.45
#